data_AF-A0A2P8D3E5-F1
#
_entry.id   AF-A0A2P8D3E5-F1
#
_cell.length_a   1.000
_cell.length_b   1.000
_cell.length_c   1.000
_cell.angle_alpha   90.00
_cell.angle_beta   90.00
_cell.angle_gamma   90.00
#
_symmetry.space_group_name_H-M   'P 1'
#
loop_
_entity.id
_entity.type
_entity.pdbx_description
1 polymer ?
#
loop_
_entity_poly.entity_id
_entity_poly.type
_entity_poly.pdbx_seq_one_letter_code
_entity_poly.pdbx_strand_id
1 'polypeptide(L)'
;MAEDNVRPIGTAASAKARARVEARRIAEHAEQIASELRHTGAVVLACADDAERDRARKAGRRAGRIINRKVRTKILPDGRVGVWDTERQDHPLHSQLDRTRGNKIISESGVFDGIGVPGAGPEDEGSQ
;
A
#
# COMPACT_ATOMS: atom_id res chain seq x y z
N MET A 1 -49.54 -10.98 -31.85
CA MET A 1 -49.08 -9.59 -31.70
C MET A 1 -47.90 -9.65 -30.76
N ALA A 2 -46.67 -9.56 -31.30
CA ALA A 2 -45.45 -9.64 -30.50
C ALA A 2 -45.08 -8.22 -30.07
N GLU A 3 -45.09 -7.98 -28.76
CA GLU A 3 -44.62 -6.73 -28.18
C GLU A 3 -43.11 -6.63 -28.38
N ASP A 4 -42.73 -5.76 -29.32
CA ASP A 4 -41.35 -5.39 -29.59
C ASP A 4 -40.81 -4.61 -28.38
N ASN A 5 -40.13 -5.32 -27.48
CA ASN A 5 -39.46 -4.76 -26.30
C ASN A 5 -38.23 -3.96 -26.75
N VAL A 6 -38.46 -2.75 -27.25
CA VAL A 6 -37.41 -1.79 -27.61
C VAL A 6 -36.71 -1.35 -26.32
N ARG A 7 -35.54 -1.94 -26.02
CA ARG A 7 -34.67 -1.47 -24.95
C ARG A 7 -34.18 -0.06 -25.27
N PRO A 8 -34.25 0.91 -24.34
CA PRO A 8 -33.85 2.29 -24.62
C PRO A 8 -32.35 2.38 -24.92
N ILE A 9 -32.05 2.82 -26.15
CA ILE A 9 -30.71 2.94 -26.76
C ILE A 9 -29.83 3.99 -26.05
N GLY A 10 -30.42 4.89 -25.24
CA GLY A 10 -29.72 5.96 -24.54
C GLY A 10 -28.80 5.54 -23.37
N THR A 11 -28.80 4.26 -22.98
CA THR A 11 -28.13 3.80 -21.74
C THR A 11 -26.70 3.26 -21.95
N ALA A 12 -26.39 2.71 -23.13
CA ALA A 12 -25.11 2.04 -23.38
C ALA A 12 -23.91 2.99 -23.51
N ALA A 13 -24.09 4.13 -24.19
CA ALA A 13 -23.04 5.14 -24.34
C ALA A 13 -22.66 5.78 -22.98
N SER A 14 -23.65 6.03 -22.13
CA SER A 14 -23.47 6.57 -20.77
C SER A 14 -22.80 5.55 -19.84
N ALA A 15 -23.19 4.27 -19.90
CA ALA A 15 -22.55 3.20 -19.13
C ALA A 15 -21.06 3.02 -19.52
N LYS A 16 -20.75 3.06 -20.83
CA LYS A 16 -19.37 2.99 -21.33
C LYS A 16 -18.54 4.19 -20.90
N ALA A 17 -19.12 5.40 -20.90
CA ALA A 17 -18.45 6.60 -20.41
C ALA A 17 -18.12 6.49 -18.91
N ARG A 18 -19.09 6.06 -18.09
CA ARG A 18 -18.88 5.82 -16.65
C ARG A 18 -17.80 4.77 -16.39
N ALA A 19 -17.81 3.67 -17.14
CA ALA A 19 -16.79 2.63 -17.02
C ALA A 19 -15.38 3.13 -17.35
N ARG A 20 -15.22 4.05 -18.32
CA ARG A 20 -13.93 4.67 -18.65
C ARG A 20 -13.41 5.57 -17.55
N VAL A 21 -14.28 6.41 -16.98
CA VAL A 21 -13.93 7.28 -15.84
C VAL A 21 -13.50 6.42 -14.66
N GLU A 22 -14.22 5.35 -14.38
CA GLU A 22 -13.91 4.43 -13.29
C GLU A 22 -12.59 3.69 -13.51
N ALA A 23 -12.35 3.20 -14.72
CA ALA A 23 -11.08 2.57 -15.08
C ALA A 23 -9.88 3.51 -14.95
N ARG A 24 -10.07 4.80 -15.25
CA ARG A 24 -9.05 5.85 -15.07
C ARG A 24 -8.74 6.06 -13.59
N ARG A 25 -9.75 6.20 -12.74
CA ARG A 25 -9.55 6.34 -11.28
C ARG A 25 -8.79 5.15 -10.69
N ILE A 26 -9.14 3.94 -11.10
CA ILE A 26 -8.42 2.72 -10.67
C ILE A 26 -6.96 2.74 -11.16
N ALA A 27 -6.69 3.26 -12.36
CA ALA A 27 -5.33 3.37 -12.88
C ALA A 27 -4.49 4.36 -12.07
N GLU A 28 -5.03 5.55 -11.79
CA GLU A 28 -4.37 6.59 -10.99
C GLU A 28 -4.04 6.08 -9.58
N HIS A 29 -4.99 5.43 -8.90
CA HIS A 29 -4.72 4.78 -7.61
C HIS A 29 -3.70 3.63 -7.72
N ALA A 30 -3.71 2.87 -8.82
CA ALA A 30 -2.74 1.78 -9.00
C ALA A 30 -1.30 2.32 -9.13
N GLU A 31 -1.11 3.47 -9.77
CA GLU A 31 0.20 4.12 -9.87
C GLU A 31 0.70 4.62 -8.52
N GLN A 32 -0.19 5.23 -7.72
CA GLN A 32 0.15 5.65 -6.35
C GLN A 32 0.54 4.45 -5.47
N ILE A 33 -0.29 3.40 -5.48
CA ILE A 33 0.01 2.15 -4.75
C ILE A 33 1.32 1.54 -5.25
N ALA A 34 1.56 1.51 -6.55
CA ALA A 34 2.80 0.98 -7.12
C ALA A 34 4.03 1.76 -6.65
N SER A 35 3.92 3.10 -6.57
CA SER A 35 4.96 3.94 -5.99
C SER A 35 5.23 3.55 -4.55
N GLU A 36 4.20 3.52 -3.70
CA GLU A 36 4.35 3.16 -2.29
C GLU A 36 4.93 1.75 -2.11
N LEU A 37 4.45 0.75 -2.87
CA LEU A 37 4.98 -0.61 -2.81
C LEU A 37 6.46 -0.70 -3.19
N ARG A 38 6.96 0.14 -4.13
CA ARG A 38 8.41 0.22 -4.40
C ARG A 38 9.16 0.82 -3.22
N HIS A 39 8.56 1.74 -2.49
CA HIS A 39 9.22 2.47 -1.41
C HIS A 39 9.22 1.70 -0.09
N THR A 40 8.06 1.21 0.36
CA THR A 40 7.84 0.62 1.69
C THR A 40 7.50 -0.86 1.64
N GLY A 41 6.93 -1.35 0.53
CA GLY A 41 6.61 -2.76 0.32
C GLY A 41 5.23 -3.16 0.82
N ALA A 42 4.56 -2.23 1.49
CA ALA A 42 3.21 -2.40 1.97
C ALA A 42 2.49 -1.06 1.99
N VAL A 43 1.20 -1.07 1.68
CA VAL A 43 0.33 0.10 1.83
C VAL A 43 -0.99 -0.32 2.45
N VAL A 44 -1.54 0.55 3.30
CA VAL A 44 -2.85 0.38 3.90
C VAL A 44 -3.72 1.56 3.46
N LEU A 45 -4.85 1.25 2.84
CA LEU A 45 -5.76 2.23 2.27
C LEU A 45 -7.01 2.33 3.16
N ALA A 46 -7.34 3.54 3.60
CA ALA A 46 -8.64 3.82 4.19
C ALA A 46 -9.72 3.76 3.11
N CYS A 47 -10.84 3.11 3.41
CA CYS A 47 -11.97 2.99 2.50
C CYS A 47 -13.26 3.30 3.27
N ALA A 48 -14.06 4.22 2.76
CA ALA A 48 -15.31 4.64 3.37
C ALA A 48 -16.44 3.62 3.14
N ASP A 49 -16.46 2.96 1.98
CA ASP A 49 -17.51 2.04 1.58
C ASP A 49 -16.98 0.78 0.86
N ASP A 50 -17.88 -0.18 0.60
CA ASP A 50 -17.55 -1.42 -0.11
C ASP A 50 -17.09 -1.18 -1.55
N ALA A 51 -17.66 -0.17 -2.22
CA ALA A 51 -17.28 0.15 -3.59
C ALA A 51 -15.83 0.66 -3.65
N GLU A 52 -15.40 1.43 -2.67
CA GLU A 52 -14.03 1.90 -2.51
C GLU A 52 -13.08 0.76 -2.14
N ARG A 53 -13.49 -0.16 -1.26
CA ARG A 53 -12.72 -1.37 -0.98
C ARG A 53 -12.47 -2.19 -2.24
N ASP A 54 -13.49 -2.36 -3.08
CA ASP A 54 -13.35 -3.08 -4.35
C ASP A 54 -12.45 -2.36 -5.35
N ARG A 55 -12.56 -1.03 -5.43
CA ARG A 55 -11.65 -0.20 -6.25
C ARG A 55 -10.21 -0.33 -5.78
N ALA A 56 -9.97 -0.24 -4.48
CA ALA A 56 -8.65 -0.40 -3.86
C ALA A 56 -8.05 -1.79 -4.17
N ARG A 57 -8.85 -2.87 -4.08
CA ARG A 57 -8.38 -4.22 -4.45
C ARG A 57 -8.06 -4.37 -5.94
N LYS A 58 -8.84 -3.75 -6.82
CA LYS A 58 -8.55 -3.71 -8.27
C LYS A 58 -7.27 -2.91 -8.54
N ALA A 59 -7.11 -1.77 -7.90
CA ALA A 59 -5.92 -0.93 -8.00
C ALA A 59 -4.68 -1.65 -7.49
N GLY A 60 -4.73 -2.32 -6.33
CA GLY A 60 -3.61 -3.11 -5.78
C GLY A 60 -3.16 -4.25 -6.70
N ARG A 61 -4.11 -4.98 -7.31
CA ARG A 61 -3.78 -6.00 -8.34
C ARG A 61 -3.10 -5.39 -9.57
N ARG A 62 -3.56 -4.21 -10.00
CA ARG A 62 -2.96 -3.49 -11.13
C ARG A 62 -1.59 -2.95 -10.77
N ALA A 63 -1.38 -2.49 -9.53
CA ALA A 63 -0.10 -2.04 -9.02
C ALA A 63 0.96 -3.16 -9.07
N GLY A 64 0.60 -4.38 -8.69
CA GLY A 64 1.47 -5.56 -8.85
C GLY A 64 1.96 -5.75 -10.29
N ARG A 65 1.08 -5.52 -11.27
CA ARG A 65 1.46 -5.55 -12.70
C ARG A 65 2.39 -4.40 -13.08
N ILE A 66 2.19 -3.19 -12.54
CA ILE A 66 3.04 -2.02 -12.80
C ILE A 66 4.46 -2.21 -12.24
N ILE A 67 4.59 -2.86 -11.10
CA ILE A 67 5.90 -3.14 -10.48
C ILE A 67 6.49 -4.49 -10.91
N ASN A 68 5.77 -5.26 -11.73
CA ASN A 68 6.10 -6.61 -12.17
C ASN A 68 6.41 -7.58 -11.01
N ARG A 69 5.57 -7.57 -9.97
CA ARG A 69 5.69 -8.44 -8.78
C ARG A 69 4.35 -8.96 -8.30
N LYS A 70 4.37 -10.07 -7.58
CA LYS A 70 3.18 -10.58 -6.89
C LYS A 70 2.84 -9.69 -5.70
N VAL A 71 1.56 -9.30 -5.66
CA VAL A 71 1.00 -8.47 -4.62
C VAL A 71 -0.20 -9.18 -4.00
N ARG A 72 -0.26 -9.20 -2.67
CA ARG A 72 -1.40 -9.70 -1.91
C ARG A 72 -2.26 -8.53 -1.46
N THR A 73 -3.58 -8.65 -1.62
CA THR A 73 -4.55 -7.68 -1.10
C THR A 73 -5.48 -8.34 -0.09
N LYS A 74 -5.75 -7.72 1.06
CA LYS A 74 -6.70 -8.22 2.06
C LYS A 74 -7.48 -7.07 2.70
N ILE A 75 -8.75 -7.29 3.00
CA ILE A 75 -9.54 -6.39 3.84
C ILE A 75 -9.15 -6.67 5.29
N LEU A 76 -8.75 -5.62 6.00
CA LEU A 76 -8.36 -5.67 7.41
C LEU A 76 -9.61 -5.63 8.31
N PRO A 77 -9.51 -6.08 9.58
CA PRO A 77 -10.66 -6.11 10.49
C PRO A 77 -11.30 -4.74 10.76
N ASP A 78 -10.55 -3.67 10.58
CA ASP A 78 -10.99 -2.28 10.71
C ASP A 78 -11.62 -1.71 9.42
N GLY A 79 -11.85 -2.55 8.41
CA GLY A 79 -12.46 -2.17 7.14
C GLY A 79 -11.51 -1.54 6.12
N ARG A 80 -10.22 -1.36 6.45
CA ARG A 80 -9.20 -0.86 5.52
C ARG A 80 -8.75 -1.95 4.53
N VAL A 81 -8.09 -1.56 3.45
CA VAL A 81 -7.49 -2.51 2.49
C VAL A 81 -5.97 -2.48 2.62
N GLY A 82 -5.40 -3.60 3.06
CA GLY A 82 -3.96 -3.84 3.04
C GLY A 82 -3.50 -4.42 1.71
N VAL A 83 -2.38 -3.92 1.21
CA VAL A 83 -1.72 -4.35 -0.03
C VAL A 83 -0.24 -4.57 0.27
N TRP A 84 0.29 -5.77 0.00
CA TRP A 84 1.67 -6.15 0.31
C TRP A 84 2.39 -6.72 -0.92
N ASP A 85 3.61 -6.26 -1.18
CA ASP A 85 4.54 -6.91 -2.12
C ASP A 85 5.09 -8.18 -1.45
N THR A 86 4.67 -9.34 -1.95
CA THR A 86 5.06 -10.62 -1.35
C THR A 86 6.45 -11.08 -1.77
N GLU A 87 7.01 -10.50 -2.82
CA GLU A 87 8.32 -10.89 -3.38
C GLU A 87 9.44 -9.95 -2.93
N ARG A 88 9.12 -8.94 -2.11
CA ARG A 88 10.12 -7.97 -1.61
C ARG A 88 11.17 -8.60 -0.70
N GLN A 89 10.76 -9.51 0.18
CA GLN A 89 11.68 -10.18 1.11
C GLN A 89 12.62 -11.17 0.41
N ASP A 90 12.28 -11.61 -0.80
CA ASP A 90 13.11 -12.53 -1.60
C ASP A 90 14.31 -11.83 -2.25
N HIS A 91 14.39 -10.49 -2.17
CA HIS A 91 15.46 -9.72 -2.81
C HIS A 91 16.40 -9.06 -1.77
N PRO A 92 17.65 -9.55 -1.59
CA PRO A 92 18.55 -9.11 -0.52
C PRO A 92 18.91 -7.62 -0.56
N LEU A 93 18.95 -7.02 -1.76
CA LEU A 93 19.17 -5.58 -1.94
C LEU A 93 18.04 -4.71 -1.37
N HIS A 94 16.79 -5.20 -1.38
CA HIS A 94 15.66 -4.45 -0.83
C HIS A 94 15.68 -4.46 0.70
N SER A 95 16.05 -5.58 1.31
CA SER A 95 16.24 -5.66 2.77
C SER A 95 17.32 -4.71 3.28
N GLN A 96 18.42 -4.53 2.52
CA GLN A 96 19.45 -3.54 2.87
C GLN A 96 18.97 -2.10 2.71
N LEU A 97 18.31 -1.77 1.59
CA LEU A 97 17.74 -0.43 1.36
C LEU A 97 16.68 -0.07 2.40
N ASP A 98 15.89 -1.04 2.85
CA ASP A 98 14.86 -0.85 3.87
C ASP A 98 15.48 -0.57 5.24
N ARG A 99 16.55 -1.27 5.59
CA ARG A 99 17.34 -0.95 6.80
C ARG A 99 17.94 0.44 6.71
N THR A 100 18.56 0.81 5.60
CA THR A 100 19.16 2.15 5.43
C THR A 100 18.11 3.26 5.50
N ARG A 101 16.95 3.07 4.86
CA ARG A 101 15.83 4.03 4.90
C ARG A 101 15.21 4.10 6.30
N GLY A 102 14.97 2.97 6.94
CA GLY A 102 14.47 2.92 8.32
C GLY A 102 15.39 3.65 9.28
N ASN A 103 16.70 3.40 9.18
CA ASN A 103 17.70 4.10 10.00
C ASN A 103 17.71 5.60 9.72
N LYS A 104 17.61 6.01 8.45
CA LYS A 104 17.52 7.44 8.07
C LYS A 104 16.28 8.11 8.63
N ILE A 105 15.11 7.48 8.53
CA ILE A 105 13.86 8.02 9.09
C ILE A 105 13.98 8.16 10.62
N ILE A 106 14.52 7.15 11.32
CA ILE A 106 14.76 7.20 12.77
C ILE A 106 15.68 8.38 13.11
N SER A 107 16.80 8.52 12.38
CA SER A 107 17.75 9.62 12.58
C SER A 107 17.17 11.00 12.27
N GLU A 108 16.31 11.13 11.26
CA GLU A 108 15.65 12.39 10.87
C GLU A 108 14.47 12.74 11.78
N SER A 109 13.82 11.74 12.38
CA SER A 109 12.67 11.92 13.28
C SER A 109 13.02 12.31 14.71
N GLY A 110 14.30 12.46 15.05
CA GLY A 110 14.72 13.09 16.31
C GLY A 110 14.18 12.45 17.59
N VAL A 111 13.78 11.17 17.58
CA VAL A 111 13.43 10.43 18.80
C VAL A 111 14.71 9.96 19.49
N PHE A 112 15.50 10.94 19.93
CA PHE A 112 16.54 10.75 20.95
C PHE A 112 16.43 11.91 21.95
N ASP A 113 15.21 12.11 22.46
CA ASP A 113 14.98 12.92 23.65
C ASP A 113 14.58 11.95 24.77
N GLY A 114 15.55 11.60 25.62
CA GLY A 114 15.27 11.18 26.99
C GLY A 114 15.01 9.70 27.28
N ILE A 115 15.86 8.76 26.83
CA ILE A 115 16.10 7.55 27.63
C ILE A 115 17.54 7.60 28.11
N GLY A 116 17.71 8.13 29.32
CA GLY A 116 18.96 8.04 30.06
C GLY A 116 19.38 6.58 30.13
N VAL A 117 20.48 6.27 29.46
CA VAL A 117 21.28 5.10 29.77
C VAL A 117 21.79 5.34 31.20
N PRO A 118 21.37 4.60 32.24
CA PRO A 118 22.14 4.62 33.48
C PRO A 118 23.52 4.09 33.11
N GLY A 119 24.52 4.96 33.25
CA GLY A 119 25.90 4.65 32.98
C GLY A 119 26.25 3.34 33.65
N ALA A 120 26.89 2.46 32.87
CA ALA A 120 27.75 1.43 33.41
C ALA A 120 28.64 2.09 34.47
N GLY A 121 28.44 1.73 35.73
CA GLY A 121 29.36 2.11 36.80
C GLY A 121 30.75 1.62 36.41
N PRO A 122 31.81 2.41 36.65
CA PRO A 122 33.15 1.91 36.46
C PRO A 122 33.34 0.76 37.44
N GLU A 123 33.70 -0.38 36.87
CA GLU A 123 34.46 -1.43 37.52
C GLU A 123 35.62 -0.75 38.27
N ASP A 124 35.65 -0.84 39.59
CA ASP A 124 36.88 -0.59 40.34
C ASP A 124 37.20 -1.88 41.10
N GLU A 125 38.15 -2.58 40.53
CA GLU A 125 38.86 -3.71 41.12
C GLU A 125 39.52 -3.24 42.42
N GLY A 126 39.55 -4.12 43.41
CA GLY A 126 40.09 -3.79 44.73
C GLY A 126 41.57 -3.40 44.70
N SER A 127 41.96 -2.58 45.69
CA SER A 127 43.29 -2.63 46.29
C SER A 127 43.32 -1.97 47.67
N GLN A 128 43.93 -2.73 48.61
CA GLN A 128 44.35 -2.47 49.99
C GLN A 128 43.33 -2.65 51.13
#